data_AF-A0A917BKY7-F1
#
_entry.id   AF-A0A917BKY7-F1
#
_cell.length_a   1.000
_cell.length_b   1.000
_cell.length_c   1.000
_cell.angle_alpha   90.00
_cell.angle_beta   90.00
_cell.angle_gamma   90.00
#
_symmetry.space_group_name_H-M   'P 1'
#
loop_
_entity.id
_entity.type
_entity.pdbx_description
1 polymer ?
#
loop_
_entity_poly.entity_id
_entity_poly.type
_entity_poly.pdbx_seq_one_letter_code
_entity_poly.pdbx_strand_id
1 'polypeptide(L)'
;MGTGTMQVDVNVDVDTDALGAAAVRLTRVAETVEGIGRCVRQRCDAAAEGAGGAQLSGALTVLGRVLAATLARSADATRLVGAATGVAAADYRTVEEALVARWTGGGRP
;
A
#
# COMPACT_ATOMS: atom_id res chain seq x y z
N MET A 1 16.86 -2.31 50.54
CA MET A 1 16.18 -1.63 49.42
C MET A 1 16.73 -2.22 48.13
N GLY A 2 16.02 -3.18 47.53
CA GLY A 2 16.44 -3.83 46.28
C GLY A 2 15.65 -3.25 45.12
N THR A 3 16.32 -2.57 44.20
CA THR A 3 15.76 -2.14 42.92
C THR A 3 15.70 -3.34 41.99
N GLY A 4 14.57 -4.04 41.97
CA GLY A 4 14.29 -5.05 40.96
C GLY A 4 14.13 -4.38 39.60
N THR A 5 15.08 -4.60 38.70
CA THR A 5 14.95 -4.22 37.29
C THR A 5 13.85 -5.07 36.67
N MET A 6 12.74 -4.44 36.31
CA MET A 6 11.66 -5.04 35.54
C MET A 6 12.18 -5.27 34.11
N GLN A 7 12.58 -6.50 33.81
CA GLN A 7 12.92 -6.93 32.47
C GLN A 7 11.61 -7.13 31.70
N VAL A 8 11.32 -6.20 30.78
CA VAL A 8 10.14 -6.30 29.91
C VAL A 8 10.55 -7.14 28.71
N ASP A 9 10.17 -8.42 28.72
CA ASP A 9 10.21 -9.29 27.54
C ASP A 9 9.11 -8.83 26.56
N VAL A 10 9.41 -7.82 25.74
CA VAL A 10 8.59 -7.50 24.58
C VAL A 10 9.12 -8.32 23.41
N ASN A 11 8.62 -9.54 23.25
CA ASN A 11 8.84 -10.31 22.03
C ASN A 11 7.87 -9.79 20.95
N VAL A 12 8.26 -8.75 20.21
CA VAL A 12 7.54 -8.34 19.00
C VAL A 12 8.03 -9.23 17.87
N ASP A 13 7.33 -10.34 17.63
CA ASP A 13 7.55 -11.16 16.45
C ASP A 13 6.92 -10.44 15.25
N VAL A 14 7.77 -9.82 14.43
CA VAL A 14 7.34 -9.14 13.20
C VAL A 14 7.57 -10.09 12.03
N ASP A 15 6.49 -10.61 11.48
CA ASP A 15 6.54 -11.42 10.25
C ASP A 15 6.85 -10.52 9.04
N THR A 16 8.16 -10.38 8.75
CA THR A 16 8.66 -9.56 7.64
C THR A 16 8.25 -10.09 6.27
N ASP A 17 7.99 -11.39 6.16
CA ASP A 17 7.51 -12.02 4.92
C ASP A 17 6.04 -11.70 4.69
N ALA A 18 5.20 -11.71 5.74
CA ALA A 18 3.82 -11.25 5.66
C ALA A 18 3.72 -9.77 5.29
N LEU A 19 4.61 -8.92 5.83
CA LEU A 19 4.70 -7.51 5.42
C LEU A 19 5.11 -7.35 3.95
N GLY A 20 6.12 -8.12 3.49
CA GLY A 20 6.52 -8.14 2.09
C GLY A 20 5.38 -8.57 1.16
N ALA A 21 4.66 -9.63 1.52
CA ALA A 21 3.49 -10.09 0.78
C ALA A 21 2.35 -9.05 0.76
N ALA A 22 2.14 -8.34 1.88
CA ALA A 22 1.16 -7.26 1.96
C ALA A 22 1.54 -6.08 1.04
N ALA A 23 2.81 -5.69 1.00
CA ALA A 23 3.31 -4.65 0.09
C ALA A 23 3.04 -5.00 -1.38
N VAL A 24 3.36 -6.23 -1.80
CA VAL A 24 3.08 -6.71 -3.17
C VAL A 24 1.58 -6.70 -3.46
N ARG A 25 0.75 -7.14 -2.51
CA ARG A 25 -0.71 -7.13 -2.66
C ARG A 25 -1.25 -5.71 -2.83
N LEU A 26 -0.75 -4.74 -2.06
CA LEU A 26 -1.15 -3.34 -2.17
C LEU A 26 -0.80 -2.75 -3.54
N THR A 27 0.39 -3.07 -4.08
CA THR A 27 0.76 -2.66 -5.45
C THR A 27 -0.24 -3.20 -6.49
N ARG A 28 -0.62 -4.47 -6.41
CA ARG A 28 -1.62 -5.06 -7.33
C ARG A 28 -3.00 -4.43 -7.17
N VAL A 29 -3.39 -4.09 -5.95
CA VAL A 29 -4.65 -3.36 -5.69
C VAL A 29 -4.61 -1.99 -6.36
N ALA A 30 -3.51 -1.24 -6.23
CA ALA A 30 -3.36 0.06 -6.87
C ALA A 30 -3.47 -0.03 -8.40
N GLU A 31 -2.78 -1.00 -9.02
CA GLU A 31 -2.87 -1.26 -10.47
C GLU A 31 -4.30 -1.58 -10.92
N THR A 32 -5.01 -2.39 -10.11
CA THR A 32 -6.40 -2.74 -10.38
C THR A 32 -7.31 -1.51 -10.31
N VAL A 33 -7.15 -0.68 -9.29
CA VAL A 33 -7.92 0.56 -9.11
C VAL A 33 -7.69 1.53 -10.27
N GLU A 34 -6.47 1.66 -10.78
CA GLU A 34 -6.19 2.44 -11.99
C GLU A 34 -6.83 1.86 -13.25
N GLY A 35 -6.78 0.54 -13.41
CA GLY A 35 -7.49 -0.15 -14.49
C GLY A 35 -8.98 0.17 -14.48
N ILE A 36 -9.61 0.13 -13.30
CA ILE A 36 -11.01 0.52 -13.10
C ILE A 36 -11.21 1.99 -13.45
N GLY A 37 -10.32 2.89 -13.01
CA GLY A 37 -10.39 4.32 -13.33
C GLY A 37 -10.38 4.60 -14.84
N ARG A 38 -9.50 3.92 -15.58
CA ARG A 38 -9.47 4.00 -17.05
C ARG A 38 -10.74 3.45 -17.69
N CYS A 39 -11.25 2.32 -17.21
CA CYS A 39 -12.49 1.72 -17.70
C CYS A 39 -13.71 2.64 -17.46
N VAL A 40 -13.83 3.22 -16.27
CA VAL A 40 -14.88 4.20 -15.94
C VAL A 40 -14.81 5.41 -16.87
N ARG A 41 -13.61 5.94 -17.10
CA ARG A 41 -13.41 7.06 -18.03
C ARG A 41 -13.91 6.72 -19.44
N GLN A 42 -13.49 5.59 -19.98
CA GLN A 42 -13.88 5.12 -21.32
C GLN A 42 -15.40 4.93 -21.43
N ARG A 43 -16.04 4.34 -20.42
CA ARG A 43 -17.50 4.13 -20.42
C ARG A 43 -18.27 5.45 -20.34
N CYS A 44 -17.80 6.41 -19.54
CA CYS A 44 -18.41 7.73 -19.48
C CYS A 44 -18.27 8.50 -20.80
N ASP A 45 -17.12 8.39 -21.48
CA ASP A 45 -16.90 9.02 -22.77
C ASP A 45 -17.80 8.39 -23.85
N ALA A 46 -17.90 7.06 -23.91
CA ALA A 46 -18.84 6.38 -24.81
C ALA A 46 -20.31 6.75 -24.53
N ALA A 47 -20.69 6.88 -23.26
CA ALA A 47 -22.04 7.33 -22.88
C ALA A 47 -22.28 8.80 -23.28
N ALA A 48 -21.26 9.66 -23.18
CA ALA A 48 -21.32 11.05 -23.58
C ALA A 48 -21.47 11.21 -25.11
N GLU A 49 -20.84 10.34 -25.89
CA GLU A 49 -20.99 10.30 -27.36
C GLU A 49 -22.40 9.85 -27.78
N GLY A 50 -22.99 8.90 -27.05
CA GLY A 50 -24.37 8.45 -27.28
C GLY A 50 -25.45 9.38 -26.70
N ALA A 51 -25.05 10.41 -25.94
CA ALA A 51 -25.99 11.33 -25.33
C ALA A 51 -26.51 12.33 -26.37
N GLY A 52 -27.80 12.25 -26.70
CA GLY A 52 -28.48 13.12 -27.68
C GLY A 52 -28.61 14.60 -27.30
N GLY A 53 -27.79 15.12 -26.38
CA GLY A 53 -27.82 16.52 -25.95
C GLY A 53 -26.53 16.98 -25.26
N ALA A 54 -26.10 18.20 -25.57
CA ALA A 54 -24.82 18.77 -25.12
C ALA A 54 -24.68 18.83 -23.58
N GLN A 55 -25.77 19.11 -22.87
CA GLN A 55 -25.76 19.17 -21.39
C GLN A 55 -25.47 17.79 -20.77
N LEU A 56 -26.17 16.75 -21.23
CA LEU A 56 -25.98 15.38 -20.73
C LEU A 56 -24.60 14.83 -21.12
N SER A 57 -24.19 15.06 -22.37
CA SER A 57 -22.86 14.69 -22.86
C SER A 57 -21.76 15.32 -22.00
N GLY A 58 -21.83 16.63 -21.78
CA GLY A 58 -20.88 17.36 -20.93
C GLY A 58 -20.87 16.86 -19.49
N ALA A 59 -22.04 16.60 -18.90
CA ALA A 59 -22.15 16.07 -17.54
C ALA A 59 -21.49 14.68 -17.40
N LEU A 60 -21.68 13.79 -18.38
CA LEU A 60 -21.06 12.47 -18.41
C LEU A 60 -19.54 12.55 -18.57
N THR A 61 -19.05 13.43 -19.44
CA THR A 61 -17.61 13.69 -19.58
C THR A 61 -17.00 14.20 -18.29
N VAL A 62 -17.65 15.14 -17.59
CA VAL A 62 -17.16 15.66 -16.31
C VAL A 62 -17.18 14.58 -15.23
N LEU A 63 -18.28 13.82 -15.12
CA LEU A 63 -18.41 12.71 -14.17
C LEU A 63 -17.28 11.68 -14.36
N GLY A 64 -17.05 11.24 -15.59
CA GLY A 64 -15.98 10.28 -15.90
C GLY A 64 -14.60 10.79 -15.53
N ARG A 65 -14.34 12.10 -15.72
CA ARG A 65 -13.07 12.74 -15.32
C ARG A 65 -12.90 12.75 -13.81
N VAL A 66 -13.94 13.14 -13.06
CA VAL A 66 -13.90 13.22 -11.60
C VAL A 66 -13.73 11.85 -10.97
N LEU A 67 -14.46 10.84 -11.46
CA LEU A 67 -14.35 9.47 -10.97
C LEU A 67 -12.97 8.88 -11.26
N ALA A 68 -12.46 9.01 -12.49
CA ALA A 68 -11.13 8.52 -12.85
C ALA A 68 -10.03 9.20 -12.03
N ALA A 69 -10.11 10.52 -11.83
CA ALA A 69 -9.16 11.25 -11.00
C ALA A 69 -9.20 10.83 -9.52
N THR A 70 -10.39 10.52 -9.01
CA THR A 70 -10.55 10.02 -7.63
C THR A 70 -9.95 8.64 -7.46
N LEU A 71 -10.20 7.73 -8.40
CA LEU A 71 -9.60 6.39 -8.40
C LEU A 71 -8.07 6.45 -8.54
N ALA A 72 -7.54 7.33 -9.39
CA ALA A 72 -6.09 7.53 -9.52
C ALA A 72 -5.46 7.96 -8.19
N ARG A 73 -6.05 8.94 -7.48
CA ARG A 73 -5.58 9.36 -6.15
C ARG A 73 -5.63 8.22 -5.12
N SER A 74 -6.68 7.40 -5.15
CA SER A 74 -6.78 6.23 -4.27
C SER A 74 -5.72 5.17 -4.58
N ALA A 75 -5.41 4.95 -5.86
CA ALA A 75 -4.33 4.06 -6.28
C ALA A 75 -2.97 4.57 -5.82
N ASP A 76 -2.68 5.86 -5.97
CA ASP A 76 -1.45 6.48 -5.48
C ASP A 76 -1.29 6.34 -3.96
N ALA A 77 -2.36 6.63 -3.20
CA ALA A 77 -2.34 6.41 -1.76
C ALA A 77 -2.06 4.94 -1.39
N THR A 78 -2.66 4.00 -2.13
CA THR A 78 -2.43 2.57 -1.92
C THR A 78 -0.98 2.17 -2.21
N ARG A 79 -0.36 2.73 -3.26
CA ARG A 79 1.07 2.52 -3.55
C ARG A 79 1.96 3.05 -2.45
N LEU A 80 1.67 4.25 -1.93
CA LEU A 80 2.44 4.85 -0.85
C LEU A 80 2.41 3.96 0.40
N VAL A 81 1.25 3.43 0.75
CA VAL A 81 1.12 2.46 1.86
C VAL A 81 1.89 1.17 1.56
N GLY A 82 1.79 0.64 0.33
CA GLY A 82 2.53 -0.55 -0.09
C GLY A 82 4.04 -0.35 0.00
N ALA A 83 4.55 0.78 -0.48
CA ALA A 83 5.97 1.14 -0.41
C ALA A 83 6.44 1.29 1.04
N ALA A 84 5.69 2.00 1.88
CA ALA A 84 6.02 2.14 3.30
C ALA A 84 6.02 0.78 4.02
N THR A 85 5.10 -0.12 3.67
CA THR A 85 5.03 -1.48 4.20
C THR A 85 6.26 -2.30 3.76
N GLY A 86 6.68 -2.15 2.50
CA GLY A 86 7.89 -2.80 1.98
C GLY A 86 9.17 -2.30 2.64
N VAL A 87 9.28 -1.00 2.88
CA VAL A 87 10.39 -0.40 3.63
C VAL A 87 10.41 -0.94 5.06
N ALA A 88 9.27 -0.94 5.75
CA ALA A 88 9.18 -1.50 7.09
C ALA A 88 9.63 -2.97 7.14
N ALA A 89 9.20 -3.80 6.17
CA ALA A 89 9.64 -5.20 6.08
C ALA A 89 11.17 -5.33 5.95
N ALA A 90 11.81 -4.48 5.13
CA ALA A 90 13.26 -4.47 4.95
C ALA A 90 14.01 -4.00 6.20
N ASP A 91 13.50 -2.95 6.87
CA ASP A 91 14.07 -2.41 8.10
C ASP A 91 14.02 -3.47 9.22
N TYR A 92 12.88 -4.12 9.41
CA TYR A 92 12.74 -5.19 10.41
C TYR A 92 13.67 -6.37 10.11
N ARG A 93 13.81 -6.79 8.85
CA ARG A 93 14.73 -7.86 8.46
C ARG A 93 16.18 -7.49 8.76
N THR A 94 16.58 -6.24 8.49
CA THR A 94 17.93 -5.74 8.79
C THR A 94 18.22 -5.77 10.29
N VAL A 95 17.24 -5.38 11.12
CA VAL A 95 17.36 -5.44 12.58
C VAL A 95 17.45 -6.88 13.07
N GLU A 96 16.63 -7.78 12.54
CA GLU A 96 16.65 -9.21 12.86
C GLU A 96 18.02 -9.83 12.53
N GLU A 97 18.55 -9.60 11.33
CA GLU A 97 19.86 -10.08 10.91
C GLU A 97 20.98 -9.55 11.83
N ALA A 98 20.94 -8.28 12.21
CA ALA A 98 21.91 -7.67 13.12
C ALA A 98 21.85 -8.28 14.54
N LEU A 99 20.64 -8.56 15.05
CA LEU A 99 20.45 -9.22 16.35
C LEU A 99 20.93 -10.67 16.32
N VAL A 100 20.58 -11.42 15.27
CA VAL A 100 21.05 -12.80 15.06
C VAL A 100 22.56 -12.84 14.97
N ALA A 101 23.19 -11.96 14.19
CA ALA A 101 24.65 -11.89 14.08
C ALA A 101 25.32 -11.56 15.42
N ARG A 102 24.74 -10.66 16.22
CA ARG A 102 25.25 -10.33 17.55
C ARG A 102 25.18 -11.52 18.52
N TRP A 103 24.10 -12.29 18.50
CA TRP A 103 23.91 -13.42 19.40
C TRP A 103 24.66 -14.68 18.97
N THR A 104 24.73 -14.95 17.66
CA THR A 104 25.48 -16.09 17.11
C THR A 104 26.98 -15.84 17.04
N GLY A 105 27.40 -14.58 16.86
CA GLY A 105 28.81 -14.16 16.88
C GLY A 105 29.37 -13.88 18.28
N GLY A 106 28.52 -13.69 19.30
CA GLY A 106 28.88 -13.41 20.69
C GLY A 106 29.03 -14.64 21.59
N GLY A 107 28.87 -15.85 21.06
CA GLY A 107 28.96 -17.11 21.81
C GLY A 107 30.38 -17.60 22.01
N ARG A 108 31.13 -17.00 22.93
CA ARG A 108 32.21 -17.66 23.71
C ARG A 108 32.35 -16.99 25.09
N PRO A 109 31.86 -17.61 26.18
CA PRO A 109 32.65 -17.71 27.38
C PRO A 109 33.88 -18.59 27.16
#